data_AF-A0A3R9QQT7-F1
#
_entry.id   AF-A0A3R9QQT7-F1
#
_cell.length_a   1.000
_cell.length_b   1.000
_cell.length_c   1.000
_cell.angle_alpha   90.00
_cell.angle_beta   90.00
_cell.angle_gamma   90.00
#
_symmetry.space_group_name_H-M   'P 1'
#
loop_
_entity.id
_entity.type
_entity.pdbx_description
1 polymer ?
#
loop_
_entity_poly.entity_id
_entity_poly.type
_entity_poly.pdbx_seq_one_letter_code
_entity_poly.pdbx_strand_id
1 'polypeptide(L)'
;MLPEVIDLLCIPVLMNEVPLKGVSDDEAAKIASRVRRTIPVLSGVKVVIIPVLYYLTDILSRMTLDEITVNSASMIELMERKGLSSEIYVFNPYSSNGIIPVPSRFGGSAGGVNWAVIPIVVLGNNYIDPAAYELDDEDLDIALDDLENVLSEIYGASMLKVFPPTLIEDLMDLIDSVEVYQGNDLETSAG
;
A
#
# COMPACT_ATOMS: atom_id res chain seq x y z
N MET A 1 -22.73 -10.36 9.44
CA MET A 1 -21.67 -9.90 10.35
C MET A 1 -20.61 -9.33 9.43
N LEU A 2 -20.17 -8.08 9.64
CA LEU A 2 -19.09 -7.51 8.82
C LEU A 2 -17.85 -8.39 9.04
N PRO A 3 -17.09 -8.73 7.98
CA PRO A 3 -15.82 -9.40 8.18
C PRO A 3 -14.94 -8.49 9.05
N GLU A 4 -14.34 -9.07 10.10
CA GLU A 4 -13.47 -8.31 10.99
C GLU A 4 -12.14 -8.05 10.29
N VAL A 5 -11.58 -6.87 10.58
CA VAL A 5 -10.27 -6.49 10.08
C VAL A 5 -9.29 -7.15 11.02
N ILE A 6 -8.46 -8.00 10.43
CA ILE A 6 -7.51 -8.80 11.19
C ILE A 6 -6.11 -8.20 11.06
N ASP A 7 -5.75 -7.70 9.87
CA ASP A 7 -4.47 -7.06 9.63
C ASP A 7 -4.59 -5.90 8.65
N LEU A 8 -3.69 -4.93 8.80
CA LEU A 8 -3.45 -3.89 7.82
C LEU A 8 -2.00 -3.96 7.37
N LEU A 9 -1.84 -4.34 6.12
CA LEU A 9 -0.56 -4.34 5.43
C LEU A 9 -0.41 -3.06 4.63
N CYS A 10 0.84 -2.71 4.39
CA CYS A 10 1.19 -1.66 3.47
C CYS A 10 2.40 -2.07 2.65
N ILE A 11 2.45 -1.62 1.40
CA ILE A 11 3.69 -1.64 0.61
C ILE A 11 4.34 -0.27 0.79
N PRO A 12 5.49 -0.18 1.48
CA PRO A 12 6.22 1.06 1.65
C PRO A 12 6.89 1.47 0.34
N VAL A 13 6.86 2.76 0.07
CA VAL A 13 7.46 3.38 -1.11
C VAL A 13 8.24 4.59 -0.66
N LEU A 14 9.57 4.54 -0.83
CA LEU A 14 10.42 5.69 -0.63
C LEU A 14 10.55 6.42 -1.97
N MET A 15 10.14 7.67 -2.05
CA MET A 15 10.15 8.39 -3.33
C MET A 15 10.46 9.87 -3.16
N ASN A 16 10.93 10.50 -4.23
CA ASN A 16 10.97 11.96 -4.25
C ASN A 16 9.53 12.52 -4.15
N GLU A 17 9.36 13.62 -3.41
CA GLU A 17 8.04 14.24 -3.27
C GLU A 17 7.50 14.67 -4.66
N VAL A 18 6.28 14.25 -4.96
CA VAL A 18 5.53 14.57 -6.19
C VAL A 18 4.07 14.80 -5.84
N PRO A 19 3.32 15.62 -6.59
CA PRO A 19 1.89 15.70 -6.39
C PRO A 19 1.21 14.34 -6.64
N LEU A 20 0.65 13.72 -5.60
CA LEU A 20 -0.12 12.48 -5.77
C LEU A 20 -1.39 12.81 -6.56
N LYS A 21 -1.43 12.31 -7.80
CA LYS A 21 -2.55 12.51 -8.72
C LYS A 21 -3.63 11.45 -8.52
N GLY A 22 -4.83 11.75 -9.02
CA GLY A 22 -5.86 10.75 -9.22
C GLY A 22 -5.42 9.66 -10.20
N VAL A 23 -5.65 8.40 -9.84
CA VAL A 23 -5.45 7.28 -10.76
C VAL A 23 -6.77 6.92 -11.45
N SER A 24 -6.70 6.73 -12.75
CA SER A 24 -7.77 6.14 -13.55
C SER A 24 -8.00 4.67 -13.17
N ASP A 25 -9.14 4.11 -13.58
CA ASP A 25 -9.42 2.69 -13.32
C ASP A 25 -8.42 1.75 -14.02
N ASP A 26 -7.90 2.14 -15.19
CA ASP A 26 -6.86 1.38 -15.89
C ASP A 26 -5.52 1.42 -15.13
N GLU A 27 -5.11 2.59 -14.62
CA GLU A 27 -3.92 2.73 -13.77
C GLU A 27 -4.09 1.95 -12.46
N ALA A 28 -5.26 2.06 -11.82
CA ALA A 28 -5.60 1.29 -10.63
C ALA A 28 -5.52 -0.22 -10.86
N ALA A 29 -6.02 -0.71 -12.00
CA ALA A 29 -5.95 -2.12 -12.36
C ALA A 29 -4.50 -2.58 -12.58
N LYS A 30 -3.66 -1.75 -13.22
CA LYS A 30 -2.22 -2.02 -13.38
C LYS A 30 -1.52 -2.14 -12.03
N ILE A 31 -1.71 -1.17 -11.14
CA ILE A 31 -1.12 -1.18 -9.79
C ILE A 31 -1.60 -2.42 -9.02
N ALA A 32 -2.92 -2.65 -8.98
CA ALA A 32 -3.49 -3.79 -8.25
C ALA A 32 -2.97 -5.14 -8.75
N SER A 33 -2.78 -5.30 -10.07
CA SER A 33 -2.23 -6.52 -10.64
C SER A 33 -0.79 -6.80 -10.18
N ARG A 34 -0.01 -5.78 -9.84
CA ARG A 34 1.40 -5.90 -9.40
C ARG A 34 1.46 -6.11 -7.90
N VAL A 35 0.70 -5.32 -7.14
CA VAL A 35 0.49 -5.51 -5.70
C VAL A 35 0.02 -6.93 -5.39
N ARG A 36 -0.88 -7.50 -6.20
CA ARG A 36 -1.32 -8.89 -6.01
C ARG A 36 -0.17 -9.91 -6.07
N ARG A 37 0.90 -9.64 -6.83
CA ARG A 37 2.06 -10.54 -6.95
C ARG A 37 3.00 -10.42 -5.75
N THR A 38 2.93 -9.33 -5.00
CA THR A 38 3.76 -9.10 -3.81
C THR A 38 3.07 -9.60 -2.54
N ILE A 39 1.84 -10.11 -2.60
CA ILE A 39 1.10 -10.61 -1.44
C ILE A 39 0.90 -12.12 -1.61
N PRO A 40 1.24 -12.96 -0.61
CA PRO A 40 0.98 -14.39 -0.69
C PRO A 40 -0.52 -14.71 -0.72
N VAL A 41 -0.86 -15.87 -1.29
CA VAL A 41 -2.24 -16.36 -1.33
C VAL A 41 -2.61 -16.93 0.03
N LEU A 42 -3.48 -16.23 0.74
CA LEU A 42 -3.96 -16.63 2.06
C LEU A 42 -5.36 -17.24 1.96
N SER A 43 -5.56 -18.40 2.60
CA SER A 43 -6.84 -19.12 2.55
C SER A 43 -7.80 -18.61 3.62
N GLY A 44 -9.08 -18.44 3.26
CA GLY A 44 -10.15 -18.08 4.19
C GLY A 44 -10.17 -16.59 4.59
N VAL A 45 -9.41 -15.76 3.88
CA VAL A 45 -9.35 -14.31 4.11
C VAL A 45 -9.78 -13.57 2.85
N LYS A 46 -10.10 -12.29 3.01
CA LYS A 46 -10.41 -11.37 1.93
C LYS A 46 -9.42 -10.24 1.97
N VAL A 47 -8.90 -9.87 0.81
CA VAL A 47 -7.92 -8.80 0.66
C VAL A 47 -8.55 -7.66 -0.12
N VAL A 48 -8.40 -6.44 0.38
CA VAL A 48 -8.74 -5.22 -0.37
C VAL A 48 -7.47 -4.48 -0.70
N ILE A 49 -7.16 -4.39 -1.98
CA ILE A 49 -6.05 -3.57 -2.49
C ILE A 49 -6.60 -2.17 -2.76
N ILE A 50 -5.97 -1.16 -2.18
CA ILE A 50 -6.25 0.25 -2.48
C ILE A 50 -5.12 0.75 -3.39
N PRO A 51 -5.29 0.71 -4.72
CA PRO A 51 -4.18 0.78 -5.67
C PRO A 51 -3.76 2.24 -5.95
N VAL A 52 -3.46 2.98 -4.89
CA VAL A 52 -3.00 4.37 -4.93
C VAL A 52 -1.95 4.60 -3.85
N LEU A 53 -1.13 5.63 -4.02
CA LEU A 53 -0.20 6.07 -3.00
C LEU A 53 -0.92 7.02 -2.03
N TYR A 54 -0.66 6.82 -0.73
CA TYR A 54 -0.90 7.82 0.31
C TYR A 54 0.44 8.21 0.91
N TYR A 55 0.63 9.50 1.17
CA TYR A 55 1.77 9.88 1.99
C TYR A 55 1.60 9.31 3.41
N LEU A 56 2.71 8.90 4.02
CA LEU A 56 2.68 8.33 5.35
C LEU A 56 2.07 9.30 6.37
N THR A 57 2.32 10.60 6.20
CA THR A 57 1.71 11.67 7.01
C THR A 57 0.19 11.68 6.94
N ASP A 58 -0.40 11.38 5.78
CA ASP A 58 -1.86 11.28 5.61
C ASP A 58 -2.43 10.09 6.38
N ILE A 59 -1.70 8.97 6.39
CA ILE A 59 -2.11 7.73 7.07
C ILE A 59 -1.94 7.83 8.59
N LEU A 60 -0.79 8.34 9.06
CA LEU A 60 -0.47 8.48 10.48
C LEU A 60 -1.33 9.53 11.20
N SER A 61 -2.04 10.39 10.45
CA SER A 61 -3.03 11.31 11.00
C SER A 61 -4.28 10.61 11.57
N ARG A 62 -4.22 9.31 11.91
CA ARG A 62 -5.17 8.45 12.65
C ARG A 62 -6.63 8.39 12.19
N MET A 63 -7.14 9.33 11.39
CA MET A 63 -8.52 9.34 10.90
C MET A 63 -8.64 8.57 9.58
N THR A 64 -7.63 8.67 8.71
CA THR A 64 -7.64 8.06 7.37
C THR A 64 -7.64 6.53 7.41
N LEU A 65 -6.96 5.93 8.39
CA LEU A 65 -6.72 4.49 8.45
C LEU A 65 -7.94 3.69 8.89
N ASP A 66 -8.59 4.14 9.96
CA ASP A 66 -9.83 3.53 10.48
C ASP A 66 -10.95 3.65 9.43
N GLU A 67 -10.99 4.78 8.71
CA GLU A 67 -11.94 4.99 7.62
C GLU A 67 -11.69 4.04 6.44
N ILE A 68 -10.43 3.92 5.98
CA ILE A 68 -10.05 2.93 4.94
C ILE A 68 -10.56 1.54 5.30
N THR A 69 -10.36 1.17 6.56
CA THR A 69 -10.65 -0.14 7.13
C THR A 69 -12.16 -0.43 7.15
N VAL A 70 -12.95 0.46 7.76
CA VAL A 70 -14.41 0.33 7.87
C VAL A 70 -15.09 0.33 6.50
N ASN A 71 -14.64 1.20 5.60
CA ASN A 71 -15.21 1.31 4.26
C ASN A 71 -14.89 0.08 3.39
N SER A 72 -13.69 -0.50 3.53
CA SER A 72 -13.29 -1.74 2.86
C SER A 72 -14.17 -2.92 3.26
N ALA A 73 -14.42 -3.11 4.57
CA ALA A 73 -15.30 -4.17 5.07
C ALA A 73 -16.75 -4.00 4.56
N SER A 74 -17.26 -2.77 4.61
CA SER A 74 -18.61 -2.42 4.17
C SER A 74 -18.81 -2.67 2.66
N MET A 75 -17.79 -2.37 1.84
CA MET A 75 -17.82 -2.61 0.40
C MET A 75 -17.91 -4.11 0.10
N ILE A 76 -17.08 -4.93 0.74
CA ILE A 76 -17.10 -6.38 0.53
C ILE A 76 -18.49 -6.93 0.81
N GLU A 77 -19.08 -6.55 1.94
CA GLU A 77 -20.43 -7.00 2.29
C GLU A 77 -21.45 -6.61 1.19
N LEU A 78 -21.36 -5.39 0.66
CA LEU A 78 -22.23 -4.95 -0.43
C LEU A 78 -22.03 -5.76 -1.71
N MET A 79 -20.77 -6.06 -2.08
CA MET A 79 -20.44 -6.83 -3.28
C MET A 79 -20.92 -8.28 -3.16
N GLU A 80 -20.71 -8.91 -2.01
CA GLU A 80 -21.16 -10.28 -1.76
C GLU A 80 -22.68 -10.40 -1.74
N ARG A 81 -23.39 -9.43 -1.15
CA ARG A 81 -24.86 -9.35 -1.21
C ARG A 81 -25.38 -9.23 -2.65
N LYS A 82 -24.56 -8.72 -3.57
CA LYS A 82 -24.84 -8.65 -5.01
C LYS A 82 -24.36 -9.89 -5.79
N GLY A 83 -23.83 -10.90 -5.11
CA GLY A 83 -23.32 -12.13 -5.73
C GLY A 83 -21.91 -12.00 -6.32
N LEU A 84 -21.19 -10.91 -6.05
CA LEU A 84 -19.83 -10.66 -6.54
C LEU A 84 -18.80 -11.10 -5.48
N SER A 85 -18.72 -12.42 -5.26
CA SER A 85 -17.75 -13.01 -4.32
C SER A 85 -16.37 -13.10 -4.97
N SER A 86 -15.35 -12.63 -4.25
CA SER A 86 -13.93 -12.71 -4.62
C SER A 86 -13.09 -12.81 -3.36
N GLU A 87 -11.92 -13.41 -3.45
CA GLU A 87 -10.92 -13.35 -2.37
C GLU A 87 -10.16 -12.02 -2.38
N ILE A 88 -10.05 -11.39 -3.55
CA ILE A 88 -9.33 -10.12 -3.73
C ILE A 88 -10.27 -9.09 -4.35
N TYR A 89 -10.40 -7.97 -3.67
CA TYR A 89 -11.13 -6.79 -4.12
C TYR A 89 -10.13 -5.67 -4.41
N VAL A 90 -10.45 -4.86 -5.41
CA VAL A 90 -9.67 -3.68 -5.77
C VAL A 90 -10.55 -2.47 -5.57
N PHE A 91 -10.03 -1.47 -4.85
CA PHE A 91 -10.79 -0.29 -4.52
C PHE A 91 -10.06 0.99 -4.84
N ASN A 92 -10.42 1.61 -5.97
CA ASN A 92 -9.88 2.89 -6.38
C ASN A 92 -10.60 4.04 -5.65
N PRO A 93 -9.95 4.78 -4.73
CA PRO A 93 -10.61 5.86 -3.99
C PRO A 93 -11.08 6.99 -4.91
N TYR A 94 -10.43 7.18 -6.07
CA TYR A 94 -10.78 8.25 -7.01
C TYR A 94 -12.07 7.97 -7.81
N SER A 95 -12.48 6.72 -7.97
CA SER A 95 -13.76 6.34 -8.58
C SER A 95 -14.85 6.00 -7.55
N SER A 96 -14.52 6.09 -6.25
CA SER A 96 -15.35 5.58 -5.17
C SER A 96 -16.48 6.49 -4.67
N ASN A 97 -16.74 7.64 -5.30
CA ASN A 97 -17.73 8.63 -4.82
C ASN A 97 -17.57 9.02 -3.33
N GLY A 98 -16.33 9.06 -2.81
CA GLY A 98 -16.03 9.49 -1.45
C GLY A 98 -16.18 8.42 -0.37
N ILE A 99 -16.21 7.13 -0.76
CA ILE A 99 -16.25 6.02 0.20
C ILE A 99 -14.90 5.89 0.92
N ILE A 100 -13.75 6.10 0.26
CA ILE A 100 -12.45 6.18 0.96
C ILE A 100 -11.89 7.59 0.76
N PRO A 101 -11.27 8.19 1.80
CA PRO A 101 -10.59 9.46 1.67
C PRO A 101 -9.62 9.46 0.50
N VAL A 102 -9.66 10.52 -0.30
CA VAL A 102 -8.70 10.70 -1.38
C VAL A 102 -7.35 11.13 -0.76
N PRO A 103 -6.20 10.56 -1.18
CA PRO A 103 -4.88 11.00 -0.75
C PRO A 103 -4.71 12.52 -0.83
N SER A 104 -3.98 13.12 0.10
CA SER A 104 -3.78 14.58 0.11
C SER A 104 -3.09 15.02 -1.18
N ARG A 105 -3.64 16.05 -1.83
CA ARG A 105 -2.97 16.75 -2.94
C ARG A 105 -1.82 17.63 -2.46
N PHE A 106 -1.66 17.79 -1.16
CA PHE A 106 -0.67 18.65 -0.53
C PHE A 106 0.31 17.81 0.29
N GLY A 107 1.36 17.33 -0.39
CA GLY A 107 2.69 17.14 0.18
C GLY A 107 3.58 18.16 -0.54
N GLY A 108 3.78 19.31 0.08
CA GLY A 108 4.48 20.44 -0.54
C GLY A 108 5.53 20.99 0.39
N SER A 109 6.74 20.44 0.32
CA SER A 109 7.97 21.17 0.60
C SER A 109 9.03 20.77 -0.42
N ALA A 110 9.26 21.66 -1.38
CA ALA A 110 10.15 21.49 -2.52
C ALA A 110 11.50 20.81 -2.12
N GLY A 111 11.67 19.57 -2.59
CA GLY A 111 12.95 18.87 -2.64
C GLY A 111 13.24 18.02 -1.40
N GLY A 112 12.65 16.83 -1.34
CA GLY A 112 12.97 15.82 -0.35
C GLY A 112 12.51 14.43 -0.79
N VAL A 113 13.11 13.41 -0.18
CA VAL A 113 12.60 12.03 -0.26
C VAL A 113 11.55 11.87 0.84
N ASN A 114 10.44 11.21 0.54
CA ASN A 114 9.31 11.07 1.43
C ASN A 114 8.76 9.63 1.35
N TRP A 115 8.14 9.19 2.44
CA TRP A 115 7.54 7.87 2.53
C TRP A 115 6.07 7.93 2.12
N ALA A 116 5.71 7.06 1.18
CA ALA A 116 4.34 6.78 0.80
C ALA A 116 4.05 5.29 1.03
N VAL A 117 2.77 4.95 1.04
CA VAL A 117 2.30 3.58 1.20
C VAL A 117 1.18 3.26 0.22
N ILE A 118 1.14 2.00 -0.22
CA ILE A 118 -0.06 1.40 -0.83
C ILE A 118 -0.76 0.57 0.25
N PRO A 119 -1.97 0.94 0.71
CA PRO A 119 -2.68 0.19 1.73
C PRO A 119 -3.29 -1.11 1.20
N ILE A 120 -3.22 -2.16 2.02
CA ILE A 120 -3.80 -3.48 1.76
C ILE A 120 -4.54 -3.91 3.03
N VAL A 121 -5.87 -3.98 2.96
CA VAL A 121 -6.70 -4.38 4.11
C VAL A 121 -6.95 -5.88 4.05
N VAL A 122 -6.63 -6.59 5.13
CA VAL A 122 -6.88 -8.04 5.25
C VAL A 122 -8.04 -8.27 6.22
N LEU A 123 -9.05 -8.98 5.74
CA LEU A 123 -10.33 -9.18 6.41
C LEU A 123 -10.58 -10.68 6.56
N GLY A 124 -10.98 -11.11 7.74
CA GLY A 124 -11.22 -12.52 8.00
C GLY A 124 -11.79 -12.75 9.40
N ASN A 125 -11.90 -14.02 9.77
CA ASN A 125 -12.40 -14.42 11.10
C ASN A 125 -11.31 -15.10 11.94
N ASN A 126 -10.09 -15.22 11.41
CA ASN A 126 -8.99 -15.99 12.01
C ASN A 126 -7.74 -15.12 12.06
N TYR A 127 -6.89 -15.38 13.05
CA TYR A 127 -5.53 -14.85 13.11
C TYR A 127 -4.70 -15.35 11.92
N ILE A 128 -3.89 -14.47 11.33
CA ILE A 128 -2.89 -14.81 10.33
C ILE A 128 -1.52 -14.64 10.99
N ASP A 129 -0.66 -15.65 10.86
CA ASP A 129 0.72 -15.54 11.30
C ASP A 129 1.47 -14.56 10.38
N PRO A 130 2.18 -13.55 10.90
CA PRO A 130 3.02 -12.67 10.09
C PRO A 130 3.99 -13.42 9.16
N ALA A 131 4.49 -14.59 9.57
CA ALA A 131 5.35 -15.42 8.73
C ALA A 131 4.62 -15.96 7.47
N ALA A 132 3.29 -15.97 7.46
CA ALA A 132 2.51 -16.31 6.27
C ALA A 132 2.58 -15.25 5.17
N TYR A 133 3.12 -14.06 5.48
CA TYR A 133 3.38 -13.00 4.51
C TYR A 133 4.75 -13.11 3.82
N GLU A 134 5.61 -14.01 4.26
CA GLU A 134 6.93 -14.21 3.67
C GLU A 134 6.79 -14.87 2.29
N LEU A 135 7.41 -14.25 1.28
CA LEU A 135 7.53 -14.77 -0.09
C LEU A 135 8.99 -15.14 -0.35
N ASP A 136 9.23 -15.99 -1.36
CA ASP A 136 10.59 -16.28 -1.81
C ASP A 136 11.26 -14.99 -2.33
N ASP A 137 12.47 -14.72 -1.85
CA ASP A 137 13.17 -13.43 -2.02
C ASP A 137 13.34 -13.08 -3.50
N GLU A 138 13.66 -14.05 -4.37
CA GLU A 138 13.91 -13.82 -5.80
C GLU A 138 12.63 -13.43 -6.56
N ASP A 139 11.52 -14.11 -6.29
CA ASP A 139 10.22 -13.81 -6.93
C ASP A 139 9.63 -12.49 -6.42
N LEU A 140 9.86 -12.19 -5.13
CA LEU A 140 9.43 -10.95 -4.50
C LEU A 140 10.18 -9.75 -5.08
N ASP A 141 11.50 -9.82 -5.21
CA ASP A 141 12.32 -8.74 -5.77
C ASP A 141 11.86 -8.37 -7.20
N ILE A 142 11.60 -9.37 -8.05
CA ILE A 142 11.07 -9.15 -9.40
C ILE A 142 9.69 -8.49 -9.36
N ALA A 143 8.82 -8.90 -8.43
CA ALA A 143 7.50 -8.31 -8.28
C ALA A 143 7.55 -6.86 -7.77
N LEU A 144 8.49 -6.54 -6.88
CA LEU A 144 8.72 -5.19 -6.37
C LEU A 144 9.29 -4.27 -7.46
N ASP A 145 10.25 -4.74 -8.25
CA ASP A 145 10.80 -3.99 -9.39
C ASP A 145 9.73 -3.71 -10.46
N ASP A 146 8.86 -4.67 -10.75
CA ASP A 146 7.72 -4.47 -11.66
C ASP A 146 6.75 -3.40 -11.13
N LEU A 147 6.50 -3.40 -9.82
CA LEU A 147 5.65 -2.40 -9.18
C LEU A 147 6.31 -1.01 -9.19
N GLU A 148 7.61 -0.94 -8.91
CA GLU A 148 8.42 0.28 -8.97
C GLU A 148 8.33 0.95 -10.34
N ASN A 149 8.48 0.17 -11.42
CA ASN A 149 8.36 0.65 -12.78
C ASN A 149 6.97 1.23 -13.09
N VAL A 150 5.91 0.53 -12.68
CA VAL A 150 4.52 0.97 -12.89
C VAL A 150 4.23 2.26 -12.11
N LEU A 151 4.67 2.35 -10.86
CA LEU A 151 4.49 3.55 -10.04
C LEU A 151 5.26 4.73 -10.60
N SER A 152 6.50 4.52 -11.05
CA SER A 152 7.33 5.56 -11.66
C SER A 152 6.70 6.11 -12.95
N GLU A 153 6.14 5.25 -13.80
CA GLU A 153 5.41 5.66 -15.01
C GLU A 153 4.17 6.49 -14.65
N ILE A 154 3.38 6.04 -13.68
CA ILE A 154 2.11 6.69 -13.32
C ILE A 154 2.34 8.03 -12.64
N TYR A 155 3.23 8.10 -11.64
CA TYR A 155 3.42 9.28 -10.82
C TYR A 155 4.53 10.22 -11.33
N GLY A 156 5.33 9.79 -12.32
CA GLY A 156 6.43 10.58 -12.87
C GLY A 156 7.55 10.83 -11.84
N ALA A 157 7.72 9.90 -10.89
CA ALA A 157 8.78 9.97 -9.90
C ALA A 157 10.12 9.55 -10.52
N SER A 158 11.16 10.37 -10.33
CA SER A 158 12.51 10.08 -10.85
C SER A 158 13.33 9.21 -9.90
N MET A 159 12.95 9.18 -8.63
CA MET A 159 13.53 8.34 -7.60
C MET A 159 12.38 7.71 -6.82
N LEU A 160 12.23 6.39 -6.95
CA LEU A 160 11.22 5.61 -6.28
C LEU A 160 11.83 4.25 -5.96
N LYS A 161 11.70 3.80 -4.72
CA LYS A 161 12.05 2.44 -4.29
C LYS A 161 10.87 1.83 -3.57
N VAL A 162 10.48 0.64 -4.00
CA VAL A 162 9.42 -0.15 -3.36
C VAL A 162 10.04 -1.16 -2.41
N PHE A 163 9.45 -1.31 -1.24
CA PHE A 163 9.87 -2.27 -0.21
C PHE A 163 8.86 -3.42 -0.07
N PRO A 164 9.27 -4.58 0.47
CA PRO A 164 8.37 -5.67 0.79
C PRO A 164 7.13 -5.21 1.59
N PRO A 165 5.98 -5.86 1.40
CA PRO A 165 4.82 -5.60 2.25
C PRO A 165 5.17 -5.78 3.72
N THR A 166 4.69 -4.86 4.55
CA THR A 166 4.91 -4.88 6.00
C THR A 166 3.62 -4.53 6.72
N LEU A 167 3.49 -4.99 7.96
CA LEU A 167 2.39 -4.59 8.82
C LEU A 167 2.53 -3.11 9.16
N ILE A 168 1.40 -2.40 9.24
CA ILE A 168 1.41 -0.97 9.56
C ILE A 168 2.08 -0.67 10.91
N GLU A 169 2.05 -1.62 11.85
CA GLU A 169 2.68 -1.50 13.16
C GLU A 169 4.21 -1.58 13.11
N ASP A 170 4.76 -2.33 12.16
CA ASP A 170 6.21 -2.51 11.96
C ASP A 170 6.80 -1.47 11.00
N LEU A 171 5.95 -0.67 10.35
CA LEU A 171 6.35 0.27 9.31
C LEU A 171 7.37 1.32 9.82
N MET A 172 7.20 1.81 11.05
CA MET A 172 8.12 2.82 11.60
C MET A 172 9.51 2.24 11.87
N ASP A 173 9.59 1.00 12.35
CA ASP A 173 10.87 0.32 12.61
C ASP A 173 11.62 0.06 11.29
N LEU A 174 10.88 -0.31 10.23
CA LEU A 174 11.44 -0.42 8.89
C LEU A 174 12.02 0.92 8.40
N ILE A 175 11.26 2.00 8.52
CA ILE A 175 11.69 3.34 8.08
C ILE A 175 12.97 3.77 8.81
N ASP A 176 12.99 3.64 10.14
CA ASP A 176 14.15 3.99 10.96
C ASP A 176 15.38 3.19 10.54
N SER A 177 15.21 1.89 10.23
CA SER A 177 16.32 1.06 9.75
C SER A 177 16.90 1.55 8.42
N VAL A 178 16.03 1.88 7.45
CA VAL A 178 16.44 2.32 6.10
C VAL A 178 17.14 3.67 6.15
N GLU A 179 16.62 4.62 6.93
CA GLU A 179 17.19 5.96 7.05
C GLU A 179 18.59 5.93 7.71
N VAL A 180 18.80 5.04 8.69
CA VAL A 180 20.13 4.81 9.27
C VAL A 180 21.12 4.27 8.24
N TYR A 181 20.70 3.33 7.38
CA TYR A 181 21.56 2.81 6.31
C TYR A 181 21.95 3.89 5.29
N GLN A 182 20.99 4.71 4.85
CA GLN A 182 21.30 5.81 3.92
C GLN A 182 22.20 6.89 4.54
N GLY A 183 22.05 7.17 5.84
CA GLY A 183 22.94 8.07 6.58
C GLY A 183 24.38 7.56 6.64
N ASN A 184 24.58 6.26 6.88
CA ASN A 184 25.90 5.64 6.94
C ASN A 184 26.61 5.58 5.58
N ASP A 185 25.88 5.39 4.48
CA ASP A 185 26.45 5.42 3.12
C ASP A 185 26.91 6.83 2.71
N LEU A 186 26.25 7.87 3.22
CA LEU A 186 26.66 9.27 3.03
C LEU A 186 27.90 9.64 3.85
N GLU A 187 28.05 9.11 5.07
CA GLU A 187 29.24 9.37 5.91
C GLU A 187 30.48 8.62 5.40
N THR A 188 30.32 7.40 4.86
CA THR A 188 31.44 6.61 4.31
C THR A 188 31.92 7.10 2.94
N SER A 189 31.06 7.76 2.16
CA SER A 189 31.42 8.37 0.87
C SER A 189 32.15 9.71 0.98
N ALA A 190 32.23 10.29 2.18
CA ALA A 190 32.93 11.53 2.48
C ALA A 190 34.32 11.32 3.11
N GLY A 191 34.78 10.07 3.22
CA GLY A 191 36.07 9.66 3.81
C GLY A 191 37.17 9.40 2.79
#